data_AF-A0A7L8V3M8-F1
#
_entry.id   AF-A0A7L8V3M8-F1
#
_cell.length_a   1.000
_cell.length_b   1.000
_cell.length_c   1.000
_cell.angle_alpha   90.00
_cell.angle_beta   90.00
_cell.angle_gamma   90.00
#
_symmetry.space_group_name_H-M   'P 1'
#
loop_
_entity.id
_entity.type
_entity.pdbx_description
1 polymer ?
#
loop_
_entity_poly.entity_id
_entity_poly.type
_entity_poly.pdbx_seq_one_letter_code
_entity_poly.pdbx_strand_id
1 'polypeptide(L)'
;MISIGIGEIQKNTSILSKISEVIEIVDKRQNKKIAVVYPVKQSSVIDILAGKYKNRVCKIDDIDKAKEDLMIVAMKAKYDIS
;
A
#
# COMPACT_ATOMS: atom_id res chain seq x y z
N MET A 1 -5.49 14.64 -15.19
CA MET A 1 -5.54 13.49 -16.13
C MET A 1 -4.46 13.73 -17.17
N ILE A 2 -3.42 12.90 -17.17
CA ILE A 2 -2.22 13.09 -17.99
C ILE A 2 -2.33 12.17 -19.21
N SER A 3 -2.05 12.68 -20.40
CA SER A 3 -2.03 11.88 -21.64
C SER A 3 -0.59 11.55 -22.02
N ILE A 4 -0.26 10.26 -22.14
CA ILE A 4 1.07 9.75 -22.49
C ILE A 4 1.01 8.95 -23.79
N GLY A 5 2.02 9.12 -24.64
CA GLY A 5 2.14 8.34 -25.87
C GLY A 5 2.58 6.90 -25.61
N ILE A 6 2.02 5.92 -26.33
CA ILE A 6 2.48 4.51 -26.25
C ILE A 6 4.01 4.36 -26.40
N GLY A 7 4.63 5.11 -27.31
CA GLY A 7 6.08 5.07 -27.54
C GLY A 7 6.92 5.61 -26.37
N GLU A 8 6.35 6.49 -25.53
CA GLU A 8 7.03 7.00 -24.32
C GLU A 8 7.00 5.95 -23.21
N ILE A 9 5.88 5.23 -23.06
CA ILE A 9 5.74 4.11 -22.12
C ILE A 9 6.67 2.96 -22.52
N GLN A 10 6.80 2.69 -23.81
CA GLN A 10 7.69 1.63 -24.30
C GLN A 10 9.18 1.94 -24.02
N LYS A 11 9.58 3.22 -24.06
CA LYS A 11 10.94 3.65 -23.72
C LYS A 11 11.22 3.63 -22.22
N ASN A 12 10.20 3.88 -21.39
CA ASN A 12 10.35 3.89 -19.94
C ASN A 12 9.10 3.33 -19.26
N THR A 13 9.08 2.01 -19.11
CA THR A 13 7.99 1.28 -18.43
C THR A 13 7.90 1.59 -16.94
N SER A 14 8.97 2.12 -16.32
CA SER A 14 8.98 2.52 -14.91
C SER A 14 8.10 3.73 -14.61
N ILE A 15 7.63 4.44 -15.64
CA ILE A 15 6.59 5.46 -15.49
C ILE A 15 5.34 4.84 -14.87
N LEU A 16 4.99 3.60 -15.23
CA LEU A 16 3.78 2.91 -14.76
C LEU A 16 3.81 2.55 -13.26
N SER A 17 4.99 2.33 -12.67
CA SER A 17 5.13 1.94 -11.26
C SER A 17 5.11 3.13 -10.30
N LYS A 18 5.38 4.35 -10.78
CA LYS A 18 5.43 5.58 -9.98
C LYS A 18 4.21 6.48 -10.16
N ILE A 19 3.19 6.00 -10.85
CA ILE A 19 1.99 6.78 -11.13
C ILE A 19 1.23 7.05 -9.83
N SER A 20 0.96 8.33 -9.55
CA SER A 20 0.05 8.78 -8.48
C SER A 20 -1.31 9.27 -9.02
N GLU A 21 -1.43 9.53 -10.32
CA GLU A 21 -2.61 10.10 -10.98
C GLU A 21 -3.10 9.26 -12.16
N VAL A 22 -4.34 9.43 -12.60
CA VAL A 22 -4.87 8.67 -13.75
C VAL A 22 -4.15 9.09 -15.04
N ILE A 23 -3.65 8.09 -15.78
CA ILE A 23 -2.96 8.29 -17.06
C ILE A 23 -3.81 7.72 -18.20
N GLU A 24 -3.91 8.49 -19.28
CA GLU A 24 -4.48 8.05 -20.54
C GLU A 24 -3.35 7.71 -21.52
N ILE A 25 -3.39 6.51 -22.09
CA ILE A 25 -2.44 6.04 -23.10
C ILE A 25 -3.05 6.29 -24.47
N VAL A 26 -2.35 7.10 -25.26
CA VAL A 26 -2.79 7.51 -26.60
C VAL A 26 -1.77 7.04 -27.64
N ASP A 27 -2.26 6.51 -28.76
CA ASP A 27 -1.44 6.38 -29.97
C ASP A 27 -1.40 7.74 -30.65
N LYS A 28 -0.25 8.42 -30.56
CA LYS A 28 -0.03 9.73 -31.19
C LYS A 28 -0.09 9.67 -32.72
N ARG A 29 0.10 8.49 -33.35
CA ARG A 29 0.06 8.34 -34.82
C ARG A 29 -1.36 8.27 -35.35
N GLN A 30 -2.21 7.51 -34.67
CA GLN A 30 -3.62 7.34 -35.05
C GLN A 30 -4.57 8.29 -34.31
N ASN A 31 -4.04 9.09 -33.38
CA ASN A 31 -4.79 9.96 -32.47
C ASN A 31 -5.92 9.23 -31.73
N LYS A 32 -5.66 7.97 -31.34
CA LYS A 32 -6.63 7.09 -30.69
C LYS A 32 -6.25 6.83 -29.24
N LYS A 33 -7.24 6.90 -28.36
CA LYS A 33 -7.14 6.49 -26.96
C LYS A 33 -7.12 4.97 -26.91
N ILE A 34 -6.04 4.38 -26.38
CA ILE A 34 -5.86 2.92 -26.32
C ILE A 34 -6.31 2.39 -24.96
N ALA A 35 -5.86 3.03 -23.88
CA ALA A 35 -6.09 2.53 -22.53
C ALA A 35 -6.07 3.67 -21.52
N VAL A 36 -6.70 3.44 -20.37
CA VAL A 36 -6.63 4.31 -19.19
C VAL A 36 -6.06 3.48 -18.04
N VAL A 37 -4.97 3.97 -17.44
CA VAL A 37 -4.28 3.31 -16.35
C VAL A 37 -4.59 4.04 -15.05
N TYR A 38 -5.10 3.28 -14.09
CA TYR A 38 -5.40 3.77 -12.75
C TYR A 38 -4.28 3.38 -11.79
N PRO A 39 -3.75 4.31 -10.98
CA PRO A 39 -2.80 3.96 -9.96
C PRO A 39 -3.47 3.10 -8.89
N VAL A 40 -2.81 2.00 -8.50
CA VAL A 40 -3.25 1.20 -7.37
C VAL A 40 -3.01 2.04 -6.11
N LYS A 41 -4.08 2.60 -5.53
CA LYS A 41 -4.01 3.26 -4.23
C LYS A 41 -3.64 2.20 -3.18
N GLN A 42 -2.36 2.10 -2.84
CA GLN A 42 -1.90 1.38 -1.66
C GLN A 42 -2.24 2.18 -0.39
N SER A 43 -3.48 2.64 -0.23
CA SER A 43 -3.95 3.01 1.10
C SER A 43 -4.35 1.71 1.77
N SER A 44 -3.54 1.21 2.71
CA SER A 44 -3.98 0.08 3.52
C SER A 44 -5.26 0.53 4.23
N VAL A 45 -6.34 -0.23 4.06
CA VAL A 45 -7.61 0.07 4.75
C VAL A 45 -7.38 0.11 6.26
N ILE A 46 -6.39 -0.65 6.73
CA ILE A 46 -5.89 -0.68 8.10
C ILE A 46 -5.40 0.70 8.56
N ASP A 47 -4.63 1.44 7.75
CA ASP A 47 -4.15 2.78 8.11
C ASP A 47 -5.29 3.79 8.26
N ILE A 48 -6.33 3.65 7.45
CA ILE A 48 -7.53 4.50 7.50
C ILE A 48 -8.36 4.14 8.74
N LEU A 49 -8.58 2.84 8.97
CA LEU A 49 -9.35 2.31 10.12
C LEU A 49 -8.64 2.54 11.46
N ALA A 50 -7.30 2.50 11.48
CA ALA A 50 -6.53 2.69 12.70
C ALA A 50 -6.67 4.12 13.24
N GLY A 51 -6.96 5.12 12.41
CA GLY A 51 -7.23 6.50 12.81
C GLY A 51 -6.18 7.04 13.79
N LYS A 52 -6.62 7.48 14.98
CA LYS A 52 -5.74 8.00 16.06
C LYS A 52 -4.79 6.95 16.67
N TYR A 53 -5.06 5.67 16.45
CA TYR A 53 -4.27 4.55 16.96
C TYR A 53 -3.23 4.06 15.97
N LYS A 54 -3.17 4.62 14.75
CA LYS A 54 -2.22 4.21 13.70
C LYS A 54 -0.77 4.11 14.19
N ASN A 55 -0.33 5.05 15.05
CA ASN A 55 1.03 5.07 15.58
C ASN A 55 1.22 4.19 16.84
N ARG A 56 0.16 3.54 17.32
CA ARG A 56 0.17 2.65 18.49
C ARG A 56 0.07 1.17 18.09
N VAL A 57 -0.27 0.87 16.84
CA VAL A 57 -0.37 -0.51 16.35
C VAL A 57 1.02 -0.98 15.94
N CYS A 58 1.59 -1.93 16.68
CA CYS A 58 2.75 -2.68 16.22
C CYS A 58 2.27 -3.69 15.16
N LYS A 59 2.96 -3.76 14.02
CA LYS A 59 2.67 -4.83 13.05
C LYS A 59 3.08 -6.16 13.71
N ILE A 60 2.12 -7.07 13.79
CA ILE A 60 2.31 -8.42 14.32
C ILE A 60 2.05 -9.37 13.17
N ASP A 61 3.05 -10.14 12.80
CA ASP A 61 2.97 -11.10 11.70
C ASP A 61 2.26 -12.41 12.13
N ASP A 62 2.34 -12.76 13.42
CA ASP A 62 1.71 -13.95 14.00
C ASP A 62 0.96 -13.59 15.30
N ILE A 63 -0.36 -13.63 15.22
CA ILE A 63 -1.26 -13.23 16.31
C ILE A 63 -1.20 -14.22 17.48
N ASP A 64 -1.02 -15.51 17.21
CA ASP A 64 -1.10 -16.52 18.27
C ASP A 64 0.15 -16.48 19.12
N LYS A 65 1.32 -16.34 18.49
CA LYS A 65 2.57 -16.11 19.21
C LYS A 65 2.54 -14.82 20.04
N ALA A 66 1.99 -13.74 19.50
CA ALA A 66 1.88 -12.48 20.24
C ALA A 66 0.96 -12.58 21.47
N LYS A 67 -0.10 -13.38 21.41
CA LYS A 67 -0.96 -13.65 22.57
C LYS A 67 -0.22 -14.43 23.65
N GLU A 68 0.54 -15.45 23.27
CA GLU A 68 1.34 -16.24 24.22
C GLU A 68 2.36 -15.36 24.95
N ASP A 69 3.12 -14.54 24.20
CA ASP A 69 4.11 -13.63 24.77
C ASP A 69 3.47 -12.62 25.74
N LEU A 70 2.34 -12.02 25.35
CA LEU A 70 1.60 -11.10 26.21
C LEU A 70 1.04 -11.78 27.46
N MET A 71 0.58 -13.02 27.33
CA MET A 71 0.06 -13.80 28.46
C MET A 71 1.16 -14.15 29.45
N ILE A 72 2.36 -14.50 28.97
CA ILE A 72 3.53 -14.74 29.83
C ILE A 72 3.92 -13.46 30.57
N VAL A 73 3.98 -12.31 29.89
CA VAL A 73 4.28 -11.02 30.52
C VAL A 73 3.24 -10.65 31.57
N ALA A 74 1.95 -10.84 31.27
CA ALA A 74 0.86 -10.58 32.22
C ALA A 74 0.93 -11.50 33.45
N MET A 75 1.28 -12.78 33.26
CA MET A 75 1.48 -13.71 34.37
C MET A 75 2.67 -13.32 35.24
N LYS A 76 3.82 -12.95 34.63
CA LYS A 76 4.99 -12.46 35.37
C LYS A 76 4.66 -11.22 36.22
N ALA A 77 3.95 -10.26 35.63
CA ALA A 77 3.53 -9.04 36.32
C ALA A 77 2.50 -9.31 37.44
N LYS A 78 1.63 -10.32 37.27
CA LYS A 78 0.63 -10.68 38.28
C LYS A 78 1.23 -11.38 39.50
N TYR A 79 2.29 -12.16 39.29
CA TYR A 79 2.91 -12.98 40.34
C TYR A 79 4.24 -12.41 40.86
N ASP A 80 4.62 -11.19 40.46
CA ASP A 80 5.91 -10.53 40.78
C ASP A 80 7.14 -11.41 40.50
N ILE A 81 7.03 -12.29 39.50
CA ILE A 81 8.14 -13.14 39.06
C ILE A 81 8.94 -12.32 38.06
N SER A 82 9.98 -11.64 38.57
CA SER A 82 10.98 -10.92 37.77
C SER A 82 11.73 -11.88 36.83
#